data_AF-A0A2V1CYT6-F1
#
_entry.id   AF-A0A2V1CYT6-F1
#
_cell.length_a   1.000
_cell.length_b   1.000
_cell.length_c   1.000
_cell.angle_alpha   90.00
_cell.angle_beta   90.00
_cell.angle_gamma   90.00
#
_symmetry.space_group_name_H-M   'P 1'
#
loop_
_entity.id
_entity.type
_entity.pdbx_description
1 polymer ?
#
loop_
_entity_poly.entity_id
_entity_poly.type
_entity_poly.pdbx_seq_one_letter_code
_entity_poly.pdbx_strand_id
1 'polypeptide(L)'
;MVKVTLHWIPGHAGIEGNEEADKLAKAATRKESEEPPPRDGVPWYLVRLAMEKADIAGGFSSHKAAETGMFTRKIDAAFHLGKSADLYRQLSSAEAAILTQLRTGKRTHFLFACRRWRRQRAQLRQQHGHRFGELSYALRGYSSKQEGGQNIDGPMERWKPDIAVVKATIEFAKDTGSLQPHEQDAADREEAEAEERSQLQAPSPIE
;
A
#
# COMPACT_ATOMS: atom_id res chain seq x y z
N MET A 1 -33.20 -11.14 10.36
CA MET A 1 -31.95 -10.46 10.75
C MET A 1 -30.87 -11.53 10.79
N VAL A 2 -29.86 -11.47 9.93
CA VAL A 2 -28.78 -12.47 9.89
C VAL A 2 -27.71 -12.02 10.86
N LYS A 3 -27.37 -12.84 11.85
CA LYS A 3 -26.30 -12.54 12.79
C LYS A 3 -24.96 -12.98 12.17
N VAL A 4 -24.10 -12.03 11.84
CA VAL A 4 -22.79 -12.29 11.23
C VAL A 4 -21.70 -11.99 12.24
N THR A 5 -20.73 -12.89 12.39
CA THR A 5 -19.56 -12.71 13.27
C THR A 5 -18.29 -12.84 12.46
N LEU A 6 -17.47 -11.78 12.46
CA LEU A 6 -16.20 -11.76 11.74
C LEU A 6 -15.08 -12.34 12.61
N HIS A 7 -14.31 -13.25 12.03
CA HIS A 7 -13.12 -13.83 12.64
C HIS A 7 -11.91 -13.63 11.73
N TRP A 8 -10.78 -13.24 12.31
CA TRP A 8 -9.51 -13.22 11.60
C TRP A 8 -8.86 -14.60 11.67
N ILE A 9 -8.47 -15.14 10.51
CA ILE A 9 -7.83 -16.44 10.36
C ILE A 9 -6.46 -16.25 9.68
N PRO A 10 -5.37 -16.80 10.22
CA PRO A 10 -4.08 -16.78 9.54
C PRO A 10 -4.12 -17.59 8.24
N GLY A 11 -3.49 -17.08 7.19
CA GLY A 11 -3.34 -17.80 5.93
C GLY A 11 -2.45 -19.04 6.08
N HIS A 12 -2.71 -20.09 5.29
CA HIS A 12 -1.93 -21.33 5.30
C HIS A 12 -1.90 -22.05 6.66
N ALA A 13 -2.98 -21.92 7.43
CA ALA A 13 -3.16 -22.58 8.72
C ALA A 13 -3.69 -24.01 8.59
N GLY A 14 -3.92 -24.51 7.36
CA GLY A 14 -4.45 -25.84 7.11
C GLY A 14 -5.96 -25.96 7.39
N ILE A 15 -6.66 -24.84 7.52
CA ILE A 15 -8.10 -24.81 7.67
C ILE A 15 -8.72 -24.94 6.29
N GLU A 16 -9.33 -26.09 6.03
CA GLU A 16 -9.85 -26.50 4.72
C GLU A 16 -10.61 -25.40 3.98
N GLY A 17 -11.60 -24.77 4.63
CA GLY A 17 -12.39 -23.70 4.00
C GLY A 17 -11.58 -22.44 3.66
N ASN A 18 -10.58 -22.09 4.47
CA ASN A 18 -9.69 -20.94 4.20
C ASN A 18 -8.68 -21.26 3.08
N GLU A 19 -8.14 -22.48 3.03
CA GLU A 19 -7.24 -22.90 1.96
C GLU A 19 -7.96 -23.03 0.62
N GLU A 20 -9.18 -23.59 0.61
CA GLU A 20 -9.97 -23.68 -0.63
C GLU A 20 -10.38 -22.29 -1.13
N ALA A 21 -10.73 -21.36 -0.22
CA ALA A 21 -10.97 -19.97 -0.58
C ALA A 21 -9.74 -19.29 -1.21
N ASP A 22 -8.54 -19.48 -0.64
CA ASP A 22 -7.28 -18.96 -1.21
C ASP A 22 -6.95 -19.58 -2.58
N LYS A 23 -7.16 -20.90 -2.73
CA LYS A 23 -6.98 -21.61 -4.00
C LYS A 23 -7.93 -21.11 -5.09
N LEU A 24 -9.21 -20.91 -4.76
CA LEU A 24 -10.21 -20.33 -5.67
C LEU A 24 -9.86 -18.89 -6.04
N ALA A 25 -9.46 -18.07 -5.06
CA ALA A 25 -9.03 -16.70 -5.32
C ALA A 25 -7.81 -16.66 -6.26
N LYS A 26 -6.81 -17.52 -6.05
CA LYS A 26 -5.65 -17.65 -6.94
C LYS A 26 -6.05 -18.13 -8.33
N ALA A 27 -6.95 -19.10 -8.43
CA ALA A 27 -7.43 -19.59 -9.72
C ALA A 27 -8.08 -18.46 -10.52
N ALA A 28 -8.91 -17.63 -9.88
CA ALA A 28 -9.59 -16.49 -10.49
C ALA A 28 -8.65 -15.36 -10.97
N THR A 29 -7.38 -15.33 -10.54
CA THR A 29 -6.39 -14.35 -11.04
C THR A 29 -5.75 -14.76 -12.37
N ARG A 30 -6.05 -15.95 -12.90
CA ARG A 30 -5.50 -16.42 -14.18
C ARG A 30 -6.18 -15.68 -15.33
N LYS A 31 -5.43 -15.42 -16.41
CA LYS A 31 -5.95 -14.72 -17.61
C LYS A 31 -7.11 -15.45 -18.31
N GLU A 32 -7.22 -16.75 -18.06
CA GLU A 32 -8.25 -17.63 -18.63
C GLU A 32 -9.54 -17.64 -17.81
N SER A 33 -9.54 -16.99 -16.64
CA SER A 33 -10.70 -16.90 -15.77
C SER A 33 -11.68 -15.86 -16.29
N GLU A 34 -12.98 -16.11 -16.07
CA GLU A 34 -14.02 -15.14 -16.36
C GLU A 34 -13.75 -13.83 -15.64
N GLU A 35 -13.92 -12.72 -16.36
CA GLU A 35 -13.83 -11.41 -15.74
C GLU A 35 -14.88 -11.29 -14.64
N PRO A 36 -14.53 -10.70 -13.48
CA PRO A 36 -15.51 -10.49 -12.43
C PRO A 36 -16.67 -9.67 -12.99
N PRO A 37 -17.90 -9.90 -12.48
CA PRO A 37 -19.04 -9.09 -12.91
C PRO A 37 -18.70 -7.60 -12.73
N PRO A 38 -19.19 -6.73 -13.63
CA PRO A 38 -19.03 -5.30 -13.49
C PRO A 38 -19.46 -4.89 -12.09
N ARG A 39 -18.67 -4.06 -11.41
CA ARG A 39 -19.06 -3.56 -10.09
C ARG A 39 -20.39 -2.82 -10.25
N ASP A 40 -21.39 -3.18 -9.45
CA ASP A 40 -22.74 -2.59 -9.47
C ASP A 40 -22.78 -1.10 -9.07
N GLY A 41 -21.64 -0.39 -9.05
CA GLY A 41 -21.53 1.03 -8.72
C GLY A 41 -21.93 1.37 -7.28
N VAL A 42 -22.22 0.38 -6.43
CA VAL A 42 -22.72 0.59 -5.07
C VAL A 42 -21.64 1.35 -4.27
N PRO A 43 -21.91 2.60 -3.84
CA PRO A 43 -20.93 3.38 -3.12
C PRO A 43 -20.49 2.66 -1.85
N TRP A 44 -19.19 2.74 -1.52
CA TRP A 44 -18.58 2.11 -0.33
C TRP A 44 -19.33 2.44 0.98
N TYR A 45 -19.96 3.62 1.03
CA TYR A 45 -20.85 4.06 2.11
C TYR A 45 -22.03 3.11 2.33
N LEU A 46 -22.67 2.57 1.29
CA LEU A 46 -23.81 1.65 1.42
C LEU A 46 -23.38 0.28 1.93
N VAL A 47 -22.20 -0.21 1.51
CA VAL A 47 -21.60 -1.42 2.07
C VAL A 47 -21.34 -1.23 3.56
N ARG A 48 -20.75 -0.11 3.96
CA ARG A 48 -20.52 0.24 5.36
C ARG A 48 -21.83 0.33 6.16
N LEU A 49 -22.87 0.96 5.61
CA LEU A 49 -24.18 1.08 6.24
C LEU A 49 -24.86 -0.28 6.40
N ALA A 50 -24.70 -1.19 5.42
CA ALA A 50 -25.19 -2.56 5.50
C ALA A 50 -24.46 -3.36 6.59
N MET A 51 -23.14 -3.17 6.74
CA MET A 51 -22.35 -3.78 7.83
C MET A 51 -22.78 -3.27 9.21
N GLU A 52 -23.03 -1.97 9.37
CA GLU A 52 -23.57 -1.38 10.60
C GLU A 52 -24.98 -1.91 10.92
N LYS A 53 -25.86 -1.97 9.91
CA LYS A 53 -27.21 -2.53 10.06
C LYS A 53 -27.23 -4.03 10.37
N ALA A 54 -26.22 -4.76 9.91
CA ALA A 54 -26.09 -6.20 10.14
C ALA A 54 -25.55 -6.53 11.55
N ASP A 55 -25.33 -5.52 12.41
CA ASP A 55 -24.82 -5.68 13.78
C ASP A 55 -23.58 -6.60 13.83
N ILE A 56 -22.70 -6.40 12.84
CA ILE A 56 -21.46 -7.15 12.74
C ILE A 56 -20.54 -6.64 13.84
N ALA A 57 -20.62 -7.24 15.03
CA ALA A 57 -19.70 -7.02 16.12
C ALA A 57 -18.29 -7.44 15.66
N GLY A 58 -17.54 -6.48 15.15
CA GLY A 58 -16.15 -6.65 14.77
C GLY A 58 -15.32 -6.88 16.02
N GLY A 59 -15.16 -8.15 16.40
CA GLY A 59 -14.14 -8.59 17.34
C GLY A 59 -12.76 -8.47 16.71
N PHE A 60 -12.33 -7.24 16.37
CA PHE A 60 -11.02 -6.93 15.82
C PHE A 60 -9.96 -6.93 16.94
N SER A 61 -9.99 -7.93 17.81
CA SER A 61 -9.21 -7.94 19.06
C SER A 61 -7.81 -8.57 18.89
N SER A 62 -7.48 -9.15 17.74
CA SER A 62 -6.20 -9.87 17.55
C SER A 62 -5.16 -9.17 16.67
N HIS A 63 -5.44 -7.99 16.08
CA HIS A 63 -4.48 -7.34 15.17
C HIS A 63 -3.12 -7.00 15.82
N LYS A 64 -3.06 -6.94 17.16
CA LYS A 64 -1.80 -6.79 17.90
C LYS A 64 -0.95 -8.08 17.90
N ALA A 65 -1.58 -9.26 17.90
CA ALA A 65 -0.91 -10.58 17.88
C ALA A 65 -0.73 -11.14 16.46
N ALA A 66 -1.42 -10.59 15.46
CA ALA A 66 -1.29 -11.02 14.07
C ALA A 66 0.12 -10.75 13.54
N GLU A 67 0.76 -11.79 13.00
CA GLU A 67 2.01 -11.68 12.23
C GLU A 67 1.85 -10.92 10.91
N THR A 68 0.59 -10.76 10.47
CA THR A 68 0.23 -10.07 9.24
C THR A 68 0.56 -8.58 9.34
N GLY A 69 1.30 -8.06 8.35
CA GLY A 69 1.79 -6.68 8.36
C GLY A 69 3.08 -6.44 9.14
N MET A 70 3.72 -7.48 9.71
CA MET A 70 5.05 -7.37 10.32
C MET A 70 6.07 -6.73 9.38
N PHE A 71 6.00 -7.06 8.08
CA PHE A 71 6.88 -6.46 7.07
C PHE A 71 6.69 -4.95 6.96
N THR A 72 5.43 -4.48 6.87
CA THR A 72 5.11 -3.06 6.81
C THR A 72 5.52 -2.33 8.10
N ARG A 73 5.33 -2.95 9.28
CA ARG A 73 5.81 -2.41 10.57
C ARG A 73 7.33 -2.34 10.65
N LYS A 74 8.05 -3.29 10.03
CA LYS A 74 9.52 -3.25 9.92
C LYS A 74 10.01 -2.14 8.98
N ILE A 75 9.25 -1.84 7.93
CA ILE A 75 9.56 -0.71 7.04
C ILE A 75 9.28 0.61 7.77
N ASP A 76 8.10 0.76 8.35
CA ASP A 76 7.64 2.01 8.95
C ASP A 76 7.15 1.78 10.38
N ALA A 77 8.03 1.98 11.36
CA ALA A 77 7.65 1.86 12.76
C ALA A 77 6.66 2.98 13.18
N ALA A 78 6.64 4.11 12.48
CA ALA A 78 5.75 5.24 12.71
C ALA A 78 4.40 5.12 11.98
N PHE A 79 4.12 4.00 11.30
CA PHE A 79 2.92 3.80 10.47
C PHE A 79 1.60 4.09 11.20
N HIS A 80 1.55 3.83 12.50
CA HIS A 80 0.36 3.98 13.34
C HIS A 80 -0.02 5.44 13.66
N LEU A 81 0.84 6.42 13.35
CA LEU A 81 0.64 7.82 13.76
C LEU A 81 -0.19 8.67 12.79
N GLY A 82 -0.79 8.09 11.74
CA GLY A 82 -1.63 8.84 10.78
C GLY A 82 -0.88 9.83 9.89
N LYS A 83 0.44 9.98 10.06
CA LYS A 83 1.33 10.83 9.24
C LYS A 83 1.49 10.37 7.79
N SER A 84 0.91 9.23 7.42
CA SER A 84 1.01 8.65 6.08
C SER A 84 0.23 9.46 5.03
N ALA A 85 -0.90 10.08 5.41
CA ALA A 85 -1.79 10.81 4.51
C ALA A 85 -1.14 12.07 3.91
N ASP A 86 -0.50 12.90 4.74
CA ASP A 86 0.17 14.13 4.30
C ASP A 86 1.26 13.88 3.26
N LEU A 87 1.83 12.68 3.25
CA LEU A 87 2.80 12.33 2.23
C LEU A 87 2.17 11.86 0.93
N TYR A 88 1.13 11.04 0.98
CA TYR A 88 0.46 10.64 -0.25
C TYR A 88 -0.08 11.85 -1.02
N ARG A 89 -0.39 12.98 -0.36
CA ARG A 89 -0.71 14.25 -1.02
C ARG A 89 0.45 14.89 -1.79
N GLN A 90 1.69 14.54 -1.50
CA GLN A 90 2.89 15.05 -2.18
C GLN A 90 3.33 14.18 -3.37
N LEU A 91 2.62 13.08 -3.62
CA LEU A 91 2.88 12.14 -4.71
C LEU A 91 1.70 12.15 -5.67
N SER A 92 1.96 11.88 -6.95
CA SER A 92 0.87 11.55 -7.88
C SER A 92 0.24 10.18 -7.56
N SER A 93 -0.94 9.91 -8.10
CA SER A 93 -1.60 8.60 -7.99
C SER A 93 -0.69 7.45 -8.45
N ALA A 94 -0.01 7.62 -9.60
CA ALA A 94 0.95 6.66 -10.12
C ALA A 94 2.17 6.48 -9.20
N GLU A 95 2.71 7.56 -8.64
CA GLU A 95 3.83 7.51 -7.68
C GLU A 95 3.43 6.81 -6.38
N ALA A 96 2.22 7.09 -5.87
CA ALA A 96 1.65 6.46 -4.70
C ALA A 96 1.42 4.96 -4.92
N ALA A 97 0.97 4.55 -6.11
CA ALA A 97 0.81 3.15 -6.49
C ALA A 97 2.16 2.42 -6.50
N ILE A 98 3.18 3.00 -7.13
CA ILE A 98 4.55 2.44 -7.15
C ILE A 98 5.10 2.34 -5.73
N LEU A 99 4.97 3.38 -4.91
CA LEU A 99 5.42 3.35 -3.52
C LEU A 99 4.69 2.30 -2.69
N THR A 100 3.38 2.14 -2.89
CA THR A 100 2.57 1.11 -2.22
C THR A 100 3.06 -0.28 -2.61
N GLN A 101 3.27 -0.53 -3.91
CA GLN A 101 3.87 -1.77 -4.38
C GLN A 101 5.26 -1.99 -3.78
N LEU A 102 6.08 -0.95 -3.70
CA LEU A 102 7.43 -1.05 -3.12
C LEU A 102 7.39 -1.49 -1.65
N ARG A 103 6.32 -1.14 -0.94
CA ARG A 103 6.08 -1.46 0.48
C ARG A 103 5.49 -2.85 0.73
N THR A 104 5.09 -3.62 -0.28
CA THR A 104 4.41 -4.92 -0.09
C THR A 104 5.30 -6.17 -0.23
N GLY A 105 6.61 -6.07 -0.50
CA GLY A 105 7.44 -7.29 -0.61
C GLY A 105 8.97 -7.16 -0.74
N LYS A 106 9.65 -8.30 -0.93
CA LYS A 106 11.11 -8.53 -0.95
C LYS A 106 11.86 -7.72 -2.03
N ARG A 107 11.97 -6.40 -1.85
CA ARG A 107 12.56 -5.48 -2.81
C ARG A 107 13.91 -4.90 -2.38
N THR A 108 14.49 -5.38 -1.29
CA THR A 108 15.86 -5.02 -0.88
C THR A 108 16.88 -5.37 -1.97
N HIS A 109 16.79 -6.55 -2.58
CA HIS A 109 17.64 -6.90 -3.72
C HIS A 109 17.37 -5.96 -4.91
N PHE A 110 16.11 -5.74 -5.26
CA PHE A 110 15.72 -4.85 -6.35
C PHE A 110 16.30 -3.43 -6.17
N LEU A 111 16.07 -2.82 -5.00
CA LEU A 111 16.48 -1.45 -4.64
C LEU A 111 17.98 -1.31 -4.37
N PHE A 112 18.64 -2.31 -3.78
CA PHE A 112 20.05 -2.15 -3.34
C PHE A 112 21.10 -3.07 -3.98
N ALA A 113 20.77 -4.26 -4.49
CA ALA A 113 21.76 -5.25 -4.91
C ALA A 113 21.71 -5.71 -6.39
N CYS A 114 20.59 -5.59 -7.10
CA CYS A 114 20.40 -6.19 -8.42
C CYS A 114 21.39 -5.62 -9.46
N ARG A 115 22.26 -6.48 -9.98
CA ARG A 115 23.31 -6.09 -10.95
C ARG A 115 22.75 -5.56 -12.26
N ARG A 116 21.54 -6.00 -12.65
CA ARG A 116 20.85 -5.56 -13.87
C ARG A 116 20.62 -4.05 -13.89
N TRP A 117 20.31 -3.46 -12.74
CA TRP A 117 19.93 -2.05 -12.62
C TRP A 117 21.04 -1.20 -12.01
N ARG A 118 22.30 -1.50 -12.32
CA ARG A 118 23.44 -0.80 -11.72
C ARG A 118 23.51 0.67 -12.18
N ARG A 119 23.19 0.94 -13.46
CA ARG A 119 23.24 2.29 -14.04
C ARG A 119 22.11 3.18 -13.50
N GLN A 120 20.87 2.68 -13.55
CA GLN A 120 19.68 3.39 -13.06
C GLN A 120 19.79 3.71 -11.56
N ARG A 121 20.51 2.88 -10.79
CA ARG A 121 20.70 3.06 -9.34
C ARG A 121 21.76 4.10 -8.97
N ALA A 122 22.44 4.71 -9.94
CA ALA A 122 23.46 5.73 -9.65
C ALA A 122 22.84 6.96 -8.97
N GLN A 123 21.74 7.48 -9.51
CA GLN A 123 21.00 8.60 -8.92
C GLN A 123 20.42 8.23 -7.55
N LEU A 124 19.86 7.01 -7.43
CA LEU A 124 19.38 6.49 -6.15
C LEU A 124 20.48 6.51 -5.09
N ARG A 125 21.69 6.02 -5.42
CA ARG A 125 22.84 6.02 -4.51
C ARG A 125 23.29 7.42 -4.13
N GLN A 126 23.30 8.34 -5.08
CA GLN A 126 23.67 9.74 -4.81
C GLN A 126 22.71 10.38 -3.80
N GLN A 127 21.40 10.21 -3.99
CA GLN A 127 20.38 10.78 -3.11
C GLN A 127 20.35 10.11 -1.72
N HIS A 128 20.58 8.80 -1.66
CA HIS A 128 20.55 8.07 -0.37
C HIS A 128 21.83 8.27 0.47
N GLY A 129 22.94 8.63 -0.16
CA GLY A 129 24.22 8.89 0.50
C GLY A 129 24.62 7.78 1.48
N HIS A 130 24.91 8.16 2.72
CA HIS A 130 25.35 7.24 3.79
C HIS A 130 24.26 6.25 4.23
N ARG A 131 22.97 6.52 3.97
CA ARG A 131 21.84 5.64 4.32
C ARG A 131 21.44 4.69 3.20
N PHE A 132 22.25 4.59 2.14
CA PHE A 132 21.99 3.64 1.06
C PHE A 132 21.95 2.20 1.58
N GLY A 133 20.89 1.47 1.24
CA GLY A 133 20.64 0.11 1.74
C GLY A 133 19.59 0.04 2.85
N GLU A 134 19.14 1.18 3.38
CA GLU A 134 18.07 1.22 4.38
C GLU A 134 16.69 1.22 3.72
N LEU A 135 15.95 0.13 3.90
CA LEU A 135 14.62 -0.01 3.33
C LEU A 135 13.62 0.98 3.94
N SER A 136 13.68 1.18 5.27
CA SER A 136 12.84 2.18 5.96
C SER A 136 13.08 3.56 5.37
N TYR A 137 14.33 3.99 5.24
CA TYR A 137 14.66 5.30 4.66
C TYR A 137 14.16 5.44 3.21
N ALA A 138 14.48 4.48 2.35
CA ALA A 138 14.08 4.50 0.93
C ALA A 138 12.56 4.48 0.73
N LEU A 139 11.85 3.77 1.61
CA LEU A 139 10.40 3.61 1.56
C LEU A 139 9.68 4.46 2.60
N ARG A 140 10.30 5.54 3.07
CA ARG A 140 9.65 6.59 3.87
C ARG A 140 9.06 6.07 5.18
N GLY A 141 9.70 5.07 5.75
CA GLY A 141 9.37 4.53 7.05
C GLY A 141 10.36 5.02 8.08
N TYR A 142 9.88 5.18 9.30
CA TYR A 142 10.74 5.51 10.42
C TYR A 142 11.66 4.32 10.74
N SER A 143 12.97 4.56 10.75
CA SER A 143 13.96 3.55 11.09
C SER A 143 13.96 3.27 12.59
N SER A 144 13.94 1.99 12.95
CA SER A 144 14.13 1.56 14.33
C SER A 144 15.61 1.51 14.75
N LYS A 145 16.54 1.78 13.83
CA LYS A 145 17.98 1.76 14.12
C LYS A 145 18.38 2.89 15.05
N GLN A 146 19.36 2.58 15.90
CA GLN A 146 19.97 3.51 16.82
C GLN A 146 21.46 3.62 16.52
N GLU A 147 22.00 4.83 16.63
CA GLU A 147 23.42 5.12 16.52
C GLU A 147 23.81 5.96 17.74
N GLY A 148 24.83 5.51 18.49
CA GLY A 148 25.22 6.17 19.75
C GLY A 148 24.13 6.19 20.84
N GLY A 149 23.16 5.26 20.79
CA GLY A 149 22.03 5.20 21.73
C GLY A 149 20.88 6.15 21.41
N GLN A 150 20.95 6.88 20.30
CA GLN A 150 19.86 7.74 19.81
C GLN A 150 19.29 7.18 18.51
N ASN A 151 18.00 7.43 18.26
CA ASN A 151 17.40 7.02 16.99
C ASN A 151 17.98 7.85 15.83
N ILE A 152 18.36 7.18 14.73
CA ILE A 152 18.93 7.83 13.53
C ILE A 152 17.96 8.88 12.95
N ASP A 153 16.66 8.63 13.04
CA ASP A 153 15.60 9.50 12.54
C ASP A 153 15.16 10.56 13.59
N GLY A 154 15.81 10.59 14.75
CA GLY A 154 15.50 11.52 15.84
C GLY A 154 14.18 11.19 16.54
N PRO A 155 13.60 12.12 17.31
CA PRO A 155 12.34 11.90 18.01
C PRO A 155 11.17 11.71 17.04
N MET A 156 10.40 10.64 17.24
CA MET A 156 9.34 10.17 16.34
C MET A 156 8.23 11.22 16.11
N GLU A 157 8.00 12.10 17.07
CA GLU A 157 7.01 13.18 17.01
C GLU A 157 7.39 14.24 15.97
N ARG A 158 8.68 14.56 15.85
CA ARG A 158 9.20 15.58 14.93
C ARG A 158 9.72 15.01 13.62
N TRP A 159 9.89 13.69 13.55
CA TRP A 159 10.35 13.03 12.35
C TRP A 159 9.44 13.31 11.16
N LYS A 160 10.08 13.62 10.03
CA LYS A 160 9.47 13.78 8.72
C LYS A 160 10.29 12.98 7.70
N PRO A 161 9.63 12.28 6.77
CA PRO A 161 10.33 11.60 5.71
C PRO A 161 10.97 12.60 4.73
N ASP A 162 12.13 12.23 4.21
CA ASP A 162 12.78 12.95 3.14
C ASP A 162 12.09 12.63 1.80
N ILE A 163 11.29 13.58 1.30
CA ILE A 163 10.52 13.37 0.07
C ILE A 163 11.41 13.23 -1.16
N ALA A 164 12.61 13.83 -1.16
CA ALA A 164 13.54 13.75 -2.30
C ALA A 164 14.05 12.32 -2.47
N VAL A 165 14.37 11.66 -1.35
CA VAL A 165 14.80 10.25 -1.31
C VAL A 165 13.70 9.32 -1.80
N VAL A 166 12.45 9.59 -1.40
CA VAL A 166 11.29 8.81 -1.83
C VAL A 166 11.04 8.97 -3.33
N LYS A 167 11.09 10.21 -3.84
CA LYS A 167 10.94 10.48 -5.27
C LYS A 167 12.05 9.80 -6.08
N ALA A 168 13.30 9.87 -5.63
CA ALA A 168 14.41 9.16 -6.28
C ALA A 168 14.20 7.63 -6.29
N THR A 169 13.59 7.07 -5.24
CA THR A 169 13.23 5.64 -5.17
C THR A 169 12.14 5.27 -6.17
N ILE A 170 11.13 6.13 -6.32
CA ILE A 170 10.04 5.95 -7.27
C ILE A 170 10.54 6.13 -8.71
N GLU A 171 11.38 7.13 -8.96
CA GLU A 171 12.01 7.38 -10.27
C GLU A 171 12.87 6.20 -10.70
N PHE A 172 13.72 5.68 -9.81
CA PHE A 172 14.44 4.42 -10.05
C PHE A 172 13.48 3.27 -10.42
N ALA A 173 12.35 3.14 -9.72
CA ALA A 173 11.36 2.10 -10.03
C ALA A 173 10.73 2.30 -11.42
N LYS A 174 10.36 3.54 -11.78
CA LYS A 174 9.82 3.91 -13.09
C LYS A 174 10.81 3.58 -14.21
N ASP A 175 12.07 3.99 -14.08
CA ASP A 175 13.14 3.79 -15.05
C ASP A 175 13.43 2.31 -15.36
N THR A 176 13.20 1.44 -14.38
CA THR A 176 13.39 0.00 -14.58
C THR A 176 12.27 -0.66 -15.40
N GLY A 177 11.14 0.04 -15.62
CA GLY A 177 9.94 -0.51 -16.24
C GLY A 177 9.30 -1.68 -15.47
N SER A 178 9.85 -2.08 -14.33
CA SER A 178 9.48 -3.33 -13.65
C SER A 178 8.20 -3.24 -12.83
N LEU A 179 7.70 -2.02 -12.62
CA LEU A 179 6.57 -1.70 -11.73
C LEU A 179 5.56 -0.75 -12.38
N GLN A 180 5.65 -0.53 -13.69
CA GLN A 180 4.70 0.28 -14.43
C GLN A 180 3.31 -0.42 -14.35
N PRO A 181 2.25 0.25 -13.90
CA PRO A 181 0.90 -0.10 -14.33
C PRO A 181 0.89 -0.04 -15.86
N HIS A 182 0.24 -0.97 -16.56
CA HIS A 182 0.15 -0.81 -18.01
C HIS A 182 -0.57 0.52 -18.29
N GLU A 183 -0.07 1.29 -19.26
CA GLU A 183 -0.47 2.70 -19.45
C GLU A 183 -1.99 2.84 -19.67
N GLN A 184 -2.63 1.82 -20.26
CA GLN A 184 -4.08 1.72 -20.36
C GLN A 184 -4.79 1.59 -18.99
N ASP A 185 -4.30 0.77 -18.03
CA ASP A 185 -4.93 0.64 -16.69
C ASP A 185 -4.91 1.96 -15.91
N ALA A 186 -3.90 2.80 -16.15
CA ALA A 186 -3.77 4.08 -15.48
C ALA A 186 -4.70 5.12 -16.11
N ALA A 187 -4.77 5.17 -17.44
CA ALA A 187 -5.69 6.03 -18.18
C ALA A 187 -7.15 5.69 -17.88
N ASP A 188 -7.51 4.41 -17.93
CA ASP A 188 -8.87 3.93 -17.67
C ASP A 188 -9.31 4.22 -16.22
N ARG A 189 -8.38 4.14 -15.26
CA ARG A 189 -8.65 4.49 -13.86
C ARG A 189 -8.77 6.00 -13.63
N GLU A 190 -7.92 6.79 -14.27
CA GLU A 190 -7.96 8.25 -14.14
C GLU A 190 -9.21 8.83 -14.81
N GLU A 191 -9.66 8.25 -15.92
CA GLU A 191 -10.93 8.57 -16.57
C GLU A 191 -12.12 8.17 -15.69
N ALA A 192 -12.11 6.96 -15.11
CA ALA A 192 -13.15 6.52 -14.17
C ALA A 192 -13.20 7.38 -12.88
N GLU A 193 -12.05 7.77 -12.32
CA GLU A 193 -11.97 8.64 -11.14
C GLU A 193 -12.41 10.08 -11.47
N ALA A 194 -12.11 10.58 -12.68
CA ALA A 194 -12.56 11.89 -13.16
C ALA A 194 -14.08 11.91 -13.41
N GLU A 195 -14.63 10.83 -13.95
CA GLU A 195 -16.05 10.66 -14.19
C GLU A 195 -16.82 10.54 -12.85
N GLU A 196 -16.32 9.76 -11.89
CA GLU A 196 -16.87 9.68 -10.52
C GLU A 196 -16.82 11.06 -9.83
N ARG A 197 -15.71 11.80 -9.97
CA ARG A 197 -15.57 13.14 -9.40
C ARG A 197 -16.53 14.15 -10.04
N SER A 198 -16.78 14.02 -11.36
CA SER A 198 -17.76 14.85 -12.08
C SER A 198 -19.20 14.54 -11.65
N GLN A 199 -19.54 13.27 -11.43
CA GLN A 199 -20.85 12.83 -10.95
C GLN A 199 -21.13 13.27 -9.50
N LEU A 200 -20.09 13.35 -8.67
CA LEU A 200 -20.19 13.86 -7.29
C LEU A 200 -20.28 15.40 -7.22
N GLN A 201 -20.05 16.10 -8.33
CA GLN A 201 -20.14 17.55 -8.46
C GLN A 201 -21.53 17.97 -8.99
N ALA A 202 -22.59 17.36 -8.48
CA ALA A 202 -23.95 17.86 -8.73
C ALA A 202 -24.14 19.24 -8.06
N PRO A 203 -24.75 20.23 -8.73
CA PRO A 203 -25.00 21.52 -8.14
C PRO A 203 -25.89 21.37 -6.91
N SER A 204 -25.54 22.09 -5.84
CA SER A 204 -26.39 22.21 -4.64
C SER A 204 -27.79 22.66 -5.07
N PRO A 205 -28.88 22.06 -4.57
CA PRO A 205 -30.22 22.55 -4.83
C PRO A 205 -30.29 24.01 -4.37
N ILE A 206 -30.71 24.87 -5.28
CA ILE A 206 -31.10 26.24 -4.98
C ILE A 206 -32.47 26.14 -4.31
N GLU A 207 -32.54 26.48 -3.02
CA GLU A 207 -33.72 27.03 -2.37
C GLU A 207 -33.31 28.28 -1.58
#